data_AF-I8T5M1-F1
#
_entry.id   AF-I8T5M1-F1
#
_cell.length_a   1.000
_cell.length_b   1.000
_cell.length_c   1.000
_cell.angle_alpha   90.00
_cell.angle_beta   90.00
_cell.angle_gamma   90.00
#
_symmetry.space_group_name_H-M   'P 1'
#
loop_
_entity.id
_entity.type
_entity.pdbx_description
1 polymer ?
#
loop_
_entity_poly.entity_id
_entity_poly.type
_entity_poly.pdbx_seq_one_letter_code
_entity_poly.pdbx_strand_id
1 'polypeptide(L)'
;MPAPDDKNEDRDVRPRIHEVVAHFGLGLHRFALRPRSVFWMLLLALCFSSASAAGFVYRPLGLKLYQSDEVVRDRVPGGPMKLGGYVHGLSHALREVLSARTAGAGFAGAAVVIVEPGQQARCWLVTSAGLPADLRSALLQALDKVSAPTVQSGPLALAMKFEAWGGAATPGETLPTPAEWLAVLGAPAQSPLADAQLDRLWNAPRAP
;
A
#
# COMPACT_ATOMS: atom_id res chain seq x y z
N MET A 1 7.35 23.51 -56.09
CA MET A 1 7.75 22.20 -56.67
C MET A 1 8.90 21.68 -55.83
N PRO A 2 8.86 20.45 -55.28
CA PRO A 2 7.77 19.70 -54.64
C PRO A 2 8.10 19.33 -53.16
N ALA A 3 7.13 18.71 -52.49
CA ALA A 3 7.26 18.05 -51.18
C ALA A 3 8.08 16.74 -51.25
N PRO A 4 8.39 16.14 -50.09
CA PRO A 4 7.95 14.75 -49.87
C PRO A 4 7.25 14.64 -48.50
N ASP A 5 6.01 14.15 -48.41
CA ASP A 5 5.57 12.75 -48.60
C ASP A 5 6.13 11.87 -47.48
N ASP A 6 5.37 11.79 -46.38
CA ASP A 6 5.60 10.78 -45.34
C ASP A 6 4.31 9.97 -45.15
N LYS A 7 4.47 8.67 -45.43
CA LYS A 7 3.47 7.62 -45.45
C LYS A 7 3.70 6.75 -44.22
N ASN A 8 2.69 6.62 -43.36
CA ASN A 8 2.41 5.52 -42.44
C ASN A 8 1.52 6.11 -41.33
N GLU A 9 0.51 5.45 -40.77
CA GLU A 9 0.27 4.03 -40.64
C GLU A 9 -1.24 3.89 -40.37
N ASP A 10 -1.96 3.31 -41.32
CA ASP A 10 -3.37 2.96 -41.17
C ASP A 10 -3.44 1.66 -40.37
N ARG A 11 -3.66 1.76 -39.05
CA ARG A 11 -3.89 0.60 -38.19
C ARG A 11 -5.37 0.26 -38.17
N ASP A 12 -5.65 -0.66 -39.07
CA ASP A 12 -6.84 -1.45 -39.24
C ASP A 12 -7.47 -1.90 -37.90
N VAL A 13 -8.77 -1.66 -37.83
CA VAL A 13 -9.64 -1.80 -36.67
C VAL A 13 -10.20 -3.22 -36.66
N ARG A 14 -10.09 -3.86 -35.50
CA ARG A 14 -10.50 -5.25 -35.23
C ARG A 14 -11.90 -5.61 -35.75
N PRO A 15 -12.11 -6.86 -36.22
CA PRO A 15 -13.41 -7.32 -36.68
C PRO A 15 -14.39 -7.58 -35.51
N ARG A 16 -15.63 -7.08 -35.69
CA ARG A 16 -16.84 -7.45 -34.95
C ARG A 16 -17.35 -8.80 -35.45
N ILE A 17 -17.48 -9.77 -34.54
CA ILE A 17 -18.28 -11.00 -34.67
C ILE A 17 -18.83 -11.20 -33.24
N HIS A 18 -20.13 -11.33 -32.94
CA HIS A 18 -21.11 -12.24 -33.47
C HIS A 18 -22.52 -11.64 -33.47
N GLU A 19 -23.21 -11.87 -34.58
CA GLU A 19 -24.64 -11.69 -34.79
C GLU A 19 -25.40 -12.83 -34.10
N VAL A 20 -26.47 -12.44 -33.40
CA VAL A 20 -27.44 -13.30 -32.73
C VAL A 20 -28.51 -13.67 -33.75
N VAL A 21 -28.67 -14.96 -34.07
CA VAL A 21 -29.89 -15.46 -34.72
C VAL A 21 -30.35 -16.74 -34.05
N ALA A 22 -31.59 -16.69 -33.59
CA ALA A 22 -32.34 -17.74 -32.95
C ALA A 22 -32.89 -18.75 -33.97
N HIS A 23 -32.95 -20.03 -33.59
CA HIS A 23 -33.91 -20.97 -34.15
C HIS A 23 -34.61 -21.76 -33.04
N PHE A 24 -35.86 -21.37 -32.79
CA PHE A 24 -36.86 -22.13 -32.06
C PHE A 24 -37.40 -23.23 -32.98
N GLY A 25 -37.22 -24.49 -32.59
CA GLY A 25 -37.82 -25.65 -33.24
C GLY A 25 -38.58 -26.49 -32.21
N LEU A 26 -39.91 -26.41 -32.27
CA LEU A 26 -40.86 -27.24 -31.53
C LEU A 26 -40.75 -28.72 -31.95
N GLY A 27 -40.75 -29.62 -30.97
CA GLY A 27 -40.88 -31.06 -31.18
C GLY A 27 -41.44 -31.75 -29.94
N LEU A 28 -42.78 -31.83 -29.87
CA LEU A 28 -43.52 -32.66 -28.91
C LEU A 28 -43.26 -34.15 -29.21
N HIS A 29 -42.86 -34.93 -28.21
CA HIS A 29 -43.27 -36.33 -28.12
C HIS A 29 -43.51 -36.74 -26.66
N ARG A 30 -44.77 -37.09 -26.40
CA ARG A 30 -45.25 -37.76 -25.19
C ARG A 30 -44.59 -39.14 -25.09
N PHE A 31 -43.97 -39.46 -23.95
CA PHE A 31 -43.81 -40.85 -23.52
C PHE A 31 -44.05 -40.98 -22.02
N ALA A 32 -44.84 -42.00 -21.70
CA ALA A 32 -45.40 -42.29 -20.39
C ALA A 32 -44.41 -43.01 -19.46
N LEU A 33 -44.50 -42.64 -18.19
CA LEU A 33 -44.18 -43.36 -16.95
C LEU A 33 -43.61 -44.79 -17.04
N ARG A 34 -42.42 -45.00 -16.45
CA ARG A 34 -42.17 -46.11 -15.50
C ARG A 34 -41.17 -45.69 -14.41
N PRO A 35 -41.47 -45.89 -13.11
CA PRO A 35 -40.60 -45.55 -11.99
C PRO A 35 -39.71 -46.72 -11.65
N ARG A 36 -38.39 -46.59 -11.87
CA ARG A 36 -37.38 -47.53 -11.36
C ARG A 36 -35.98 -46.96 -11.61
N SER A 37 -35.57 -45.98 -10.80
CA SER A 37 -34.16 -45.64 -10.51
C SER A 37 -34.13 -44.42 -9.59
N VAL A 38 -34.73 -44.57 -8.41
CA VAL A 38 -34.10 -43.97 -7.22
C VAL A 38 -32.74 -44.64 -7.14
N PHE A 39 -31.68 -43.88 -6.87
CA PHE A 39 -30.31 -44.37 -6.59
C PHE A 39 -29.25 -44.21 -7.70
N TRP A 40 -29.11 -43.06 -8.39
CA TRP A 40 -27.80 -42.67 -8.94
C TRP A 40 -27.60 -41.15 -8.86
N MET A 41 -26.70 -40.76 -7.94
CA MET A 41 -25.82 -39.58 -8.01
C MET A 41 -26.43 -38.18 -7.98
N LEU A 42 -27.15 -37.88 -6.90
CA LEU A 42 -27.15 -36.54 -6.31
C LEU A 42 -25.96 -36.45 -5.33
N LEU A 43 -25.27 -35.29 -5.29
CA LEU A 43 -24.04 -34.97 -4.55
C LEU A 43 -22.68 -35.19 -5.26
N LEU A 44 -22.50 -34.52 -6.40
CA LEU A 44 -21.25 -33.77 -6.61
C LEU A 44 -21.33 -32.53 -5.72
N ALA A 45 -20.98 -32.71 -4.45
CA ALA A 45 -20.66 -31.59 -3.58
C ALA A 45 -19.46 -30.89 -4.22
N LEU A 46 -19.72 -29.78 -4.92
CA LEU A 46 -18.71 -28.80 -5.21
C LEU A 46 -18.16 -28.35 -3.86
N CYS A 47 -17.05 -28.97 -3.43
CA CYS A 47 -16.08 -28.33 -2.57
C CYS A 47 -15.58 -27.12 -3.36
N PHE A 48 -16.34 -26.03 -3.30
CA PHE A 48 -15.84 -24.70 -3.62
C PHE A 48 -14.82 -24.39 -2.52
N SER A 49 -13.63 -24.98 -2.66
CA SER A 49 -12.46 -24.57 -1.92
C SER A 49 -12.24 -23.13 -2.32
N SER A 50 -12.81 -22.21 -1.55
CA SER A 50 -12.37 -20.84 -1.55
C SER A 50 -10.91 -20.93 -1.15
N ALA A 51 -10.02 -20.91 -2.14
CA ALA A 51 -8.63 -20.61 -1.91
C ALA A 51 -8.64 -19.23 -1.26
N SER A 52 -8.60 -19.19 0.08
CA SER A 52 -8.20 -17.98 0.78
C SER A 52 -6.84 -17.68 0.18
N ALA A 53 -6.75 -16.63 -0.64
CA ALA A 53 -5.47 -16.07 -0.99
C ALA A 53 -4.75 -15.90 0.34
N ALA A 54 -3.66 -16.63 0.55
CA ALA A 54 -2.91 -16.55 1.79
C ALA A 54 -2.42 -15.10 1.89
N GLY A 55 -3.18 -14.29 2.62
CA GLY A 55 -2.95 -12.87 2.71
C GLY A 55 -1.60 -12.66 3.40
N PHE A 56 -0.77 -11.81 2.82
CA PHE A 56 0.44 -11.38 3.52
C PHE A 56 0.03 -10.60 4.77
N VAL A 57 0.77 -10.77 5.86
CA VAL A 57 0.55 -10.00 7.10
C VAL A 57 1.05 -8.57 6.96
N TYR A 58 2.21 -8.40 6.31
CA TYR A 58 2.85 -7.11 6.07
C TYR A 58 3.59 -7.15 4.73
N ARG A 59 3.44 -6.10 3.93
CA ARG A 59 4.15 -5.92 2.67
C ARG A 59 4.65 -4.47 2.54
N PRO A 60 5.96 -4.24 2.47
CA PRO A 60 6.48 -2.91 2.17
C PRO A 60 6.20 -2.57 0.69
N LEU A 61 5.78 -1.34 0.42
CA LEU A 61 5.42 -0.87 -0.92
C LEU A 61 6.38 0.18 -1.48
N GLY A 62 7.06 0.93 -0.63
CA GLY A 62 7.99 1.95 -1.09
C GLY A 62 8.40 2.94 -0.01
N LEU A 63 9.34 3.81 -0.37
CA LEU A 63 9.91 4.84 0.48
C LEU A 63 9.82 6.18 -0.26
N LYS A 64 9.44 7.24 0.45
CA LYS A 64 9.56 8.63 -0.01
C LYS A 64 10.48 9.37 0.93
N LEU A 65 11.46 10.07 0.37
CA LEU A 65 12.28 11.04 1.09
C LEU A 65 11.65 12.42 0.91
N TYR A 66 11.59 13.18 2.00
CA TYR A 66 11.12 14.56 1.97
C TYR A 66 12.27 15.56 1.80
N GLN A 67 13.50 15.09 1.67
CA GLN A 67 14.65 15.90 1.28
C GLN A 67 15.21 15.35 -0.05
N SER A 68 16.05 16.14 -0.70
CA SER A 68 16.76 15.66 -1.89
C SER A 68 17.83 14.63 -1.51
N ASP A 69 18.27 13.85 -2.50
CA ASP A 69 19.30 12.83 -2.30
C ASP A 69 20.63 13.44 -1.85
N GLU A 70 20.95 14.67 -2.29
CA GLU A 70 22.14 15.39 -1.84
C GLU A 70 22.08 15.69 -0.34
N VAL A 71 20.95 16.21 0.14
CA VAL A 71 20.76 16.52 1.57
C VAL A 71 20.87 15.24 2.40
N VAL A 72 20.27 14.13 1.94
CA VAL A 72 20.33 12.85 2.64
C VAL A 72 21.76 12.32 2.70
N ARG A 73 22.50 12.38 1.60
CA ARG A 73 23.91 11.95 1.54
C ARG A 73 24.79 12.75 2.50
N ASP A 74 24.58 14.07 2.58
CA ASP A 74 25.41 14.96 3.38
C ASP A 74 25.07 14.86 4.89
N ARG A 75 23.83 14.52 5.21
CA ARG A 75 23.30 14.42 6.58
C ARG A 75 23.41 13.04 7.21
N VAL A 76 23.64 11.96 6.45
CA VAL A 76 23.73 10.60 7.00
C VAL A 76 25.17 10.09 6.90
N PRO A 77 25.94 10.09 8.01
CA PRO A 77 27.24 9.42 8.05
C PRO A 77 27.12 7.94 7.71
N GLY A 78 27.97 7.44 6.81
CA GLY A 78 27.83 6.08 6.26
C GLY A 78 26.79 5.97 5.13
N GLY A 79 26.22 7.10 4.70
CA GLY A 79 25.43 7.24 3.48
C GLY A 79 24.10 6.48 3.47
N PRO A 80 23.55 6.24 2.28
CA PRO A 80 22.23 5.61 2.11
C PRO A 80 22.08 4.23 2.77
N MET A 81 23.18 3.49 2.98
CA MET A 81 23.14 2.17 3.64
C MET A 81 22.68 2.25 5.09
N LYS A 82 23.10 3.27 5.85
CA LYS A 82 22.68 3.46 7.25
C LYS A 82 21.20 3.79 7.33
N LEU A 83 20.72 4.62 6.41
CA LEU A 83 19.30 4.93 6.31
C LEU A 83 18.48 3.70 5.90
N GLY A 84 18.97 2.89 4.96
CA GLY A 84 18.35 1.63 4.56
C GLY A 84 18.21 0.63 5.72
N GLY A 85 19.25 0.53 6.57
CA GLY A 85 19.18 -0.28 7.79
C GLY A 85 18.10 0.20 8.78
N TYR A 86 17.96 1.51 8.94
CA TYR A 86 16.90 2.09 9.76
C TYR A 86 15.49 1.80 9.20
N VAL A 87 15.28 2.02 7.89
CA VAL A 87 14.01 1.71 7.21
C VAL A 87 13.66 0.23 7.33
N HIS A 88 14.66 -0.66 7.23
CA HIS A 88 14.46 -2.08 7.46
C HIS A 88 14.02 -2.39 8.89
N GLY A 89 14.65 -1.76 9.88
CA GLY A 89 14.27 -1.88 11.29
C GLY A 89 12.83 -1.44 11.56
N LEU A 90 12.40 -0.33 10.99
CA LEU A 90 11.01 0.15 11.07
C LEU A 90 10.03 -0.86 10.43
N SER A 91 10.36 -1.37 9.23
CA SER A 91 9.55 -2.41 8.57
C SER A 91 9.43 -3.67 9.41
N HIS A 92 10.54 -4.10 10.02
CA HIS A 92 10.57 -5.27 10.90
C HIS A 92 9.68 -5.06 12.13
N ALA A 93 9.80 -3.90 12.79
CA ALA A 93 9.00 -3.56 13.97
C ALA A 93 7.48 -3.59 13.68
N LEU A 94 7.04 -3.03 12.55
CA LEU A 94 5.64 -3.11 12.13
C LEU A 94 5.20 -4.55 11.88
N ARG A 95 6.00 -5.31 11.14
CA ARG A 95 5.69 -6.72 10.82
C ARG A 95 5.52 -7.55 12.09
N GLU A 96 6.39 -7.38 13.08
CA GLU A 96 6.32 -8.12 14.35
C GLU A 96 5.00 -7.86 15.08
N VAL A 97 4.62 -6.59 15.25
CA VAL A 97 3.35 -6.23 15.91
C VAL A 97 2.14 -6.80 15.17
N LEU A 98 2.14 -6.73 13.83
CA LEU A 98 1.05 -7.24 13.00
C LEU A 98 0.98 -8.77 13.00
N SER A 99 2.13 -9.45 13.08
CA SER A 99 2.21 -10.92 13.09
C SER A 99 1.83 -11.51 14.44
N ALA A 100 2.02 -10.78 15.53
CA ALA A 100 1.62 -11.18 16.88
C ALA A 100 0.11 -11.10 17.14
N ARG A 101 -0.68 -10.62 16.17
CA ARG A 101 -2.12 -10.41 16.30
C ARG A 101 -2.91 -11.28 15.33
N THR A 102 -4.13 -11.60 15.71
CA THR A 102 -5.11 -12.20 14.79
C THR A 102 -5.35 -11.24 13.64
N ALA A 103 -5.35 -11.76 12.40
CA ALA A 103 -5.58 -10.95 11.22
C ALA A 103 -6.92 -10.21 11.32
N GLY A 104 -6.86 -8.88 11.15
CA GLY A 104 -8.04 -8.02 11.07
C GLY A 104 -8.41 -7.71 9.62
N ALA A 105 -9.24 -6.69 9.44
CA ALA A 105 -9.49 -6.11 8.12
C ALA A 105 -8.18 -5.59 7.51
N GLY A 106 -7.92 -5.95 6.25
CA GLY A 106 -6.74 -5.48 5.54
C GLY A 106 -6.75 -3.96 5.35
N PHE A 107 -5.57 -3.34 5.44
CA PHE A 107 -5.41 -1.90 5.26
C PHE A 107 -4.08 -1.56 4.59
N ALA A 108 -4.02 -0.37 3.99
CA ALA A 108 -2.78 0.25 3.54
C ALA A 108 -2.39 1.39 4.49
N GLY A 109 -1.11 1.71 4.58
CA GLY A 109 -0.65 2.78 5.44
C GLY A 109 0.75 3.29 5.15
N ALA A 110 1.14 4.27 5.94
CA ALA A 110 2.42 4.93 5.90
C ALA A 110 2.93 5.19 7.32
N ALA A 111 4.14 4.72 7.60
CA ALA A 111 4.91 5.21 8.74
C ALA A 111 5.71 6.43 8.28
N VAL A 112 5.41 7.60 8.83
CA VAL A 112 6.10 8.86 8.53
C VAL A 112 7.01 9.18 9.69
N VAL A 113 8.26 9.54 9.43
CA VAL A 113 9.29 9.68 10.46
C VAL A 113 10.08 10.95 10.23
N ILE A 114 10.34 11.69 11.30
CA ILE A 114 11.39 12.71 11.36
C ILE A 114 12.51 12.16 12.24
N VAL A 115 13.74 12.31 11.77
CA VAL A 115 14.97 12.00 12.51
C VAL A 115 15.73 13.30 12.73
N GLU A 116 15.97 13.63 13.99
CA GLU A 116 16.74 14.78 14.44
C GLU A 116 18.19 14.38 14.75
N PRO A 117 19.15 15.33 14.71
CA PRO A 117 20.47 15.13 15.28
C PRO A 117 20.40 14.65 16.74
N GLY A 118 21.40 13.85 17.15
CA GLY A 118 21.41 13.23 18.48
C GLY A 118 20.60 11.93 18.59
N GLN A 119 20.33 11.27 17.45
CA GLN A 119 19.63 9.97 17.38
C GLN A 119 18.22 10.01 17.98
N GLN A 120 17.53 11.11 17.76
CA GLN A 120 16.13 11.26 18.14
C GLN A 120 15.27 11.04 16.91
N ALA A 121 14.17 10.31 17.06
CA ALA A 121 13.20 10.15 16.00
C ALA A 121 11.78 10.25 16.54
N ARG A 122 10.88 10.70 15.68
CA ARG A 122 9.46 10.77 15.98
C ARG A 122 8.68 10.18 14.81
N CYS A 123 7.77 9.27 15.15
CA CYS A 123 6.97 8.54 14.18
C CYS A 123 5.49 8.96 14.23
N TRP A 124 4.88 9.03 13.05
CA TRP A 124 3.45 9.18 12.82
C TRP A 124 2.96 8.02 11.96
N LEU A 125 1.67 7.68 12.10
CA LEU A 125 1.04 6.58 11.36
C LEU A 125 -0.23 7.07 10.65
N VAL A 126 -0.25 6.90 9.34
CA VAL A 126 -1.40 7.20 8.48
C VAL A 126 -1.90 5.90 7.85
N THR A 127 -3.20 5.66 7.88
CA THR A 127 -3.81 4.41 7.41
C THR A 127 -5.06 4.70 6.60
N SER A 128 -5.34 3.86 5.60
CA SER A 128 -6.51 3.98 4.72
C SER A 128 -7.82 3.70 5.45
N ALA A 129 -7.76 3.03 6.60
CA ALA A 129 -8.88 2.74 7.49
C ALA A 129 -8.54 3.17 8.91
N GLY A 130 -9.59 3.43 9.71
CA GLY A 130 -9.45 3.59 11.15
C GLY A 130 -8.94 2.30 11.79
N LEU A 131 -7.84 2.38 12.54
CA LEU A 131 -7.34 1.25 13.31
C LEU A 131 -7.93 1.27 14.72
N PRO A 132 -8.13 0.09 15.35
CA PRO A 132 -8.32 0.02 16.80
C PRO A 132 -7.20 0.78 17.53
N ALA A 133 -7.57 1.53 18.57
CA ALA A 133 -6.63 2.39 19.29
C ALA A 133 -5.44 1.59 19.85
N ASP A 134 -5.70 0.41 20.41
CA ASP A 134 -4.68 -0.48 20.95
C ASP A 134 -3.68 -0.96 19.89
N LEU A 135 -4.15 -1.23 18.66
CA LEU A 135 -3.29 -1.59 17.54
C LEU A 135 -2.44 -0.40 17.09
N ARG A 136 -3.06 0.77 16.91
CA ARG A 136 -2.36 2.00 16.53
C ARG A 136 -1.26 2.35 17.53
N SER A 137 -1.58 2.36 18.83
CA SER A 137 -0.60 2.66 19.87
C SER A 137 0.51 1.60 19.93
N ALA A 138 0.20 0.30 19.75
CA ALA A 138 1.22 -0.75 19.70
C ALA A 138 2.18 -0.58 18.51
N LEU A 139 1.68 -0.23 17.33
CA LEU A 139 2.51 0.04 16.15
C LEU A 139 3.41 1.27 16.38
N LEU A 140 2.86 2.37 16.88
CA LEU A 140 3.64 3.58 17.19
C LEU A 140 4.71 3.32 18.25
N GLN A 141 4.40 2.59 19.32
CA GLN A 141 5.37 2.22 20.34
C GLN A 141 6.49 1.32 19.79
N ALA A 142 6.18 0.41 18.86
CA ALA A 142 7.20 -0.43 18.23
C ALA A 142 8.12 0.39 17.32
N LEU A 143 7.56 1.34 16.56
CA LEU A 143 8.33 2.27 15.73
C LEU A 143 9.25 3.15 16.58
N ASP A 144 8.74 3.73 17.68
CA ASP A 144 9.51 4.61 18.58
C ASP A 144 10.67 3.88 19.30
N LYS A 145 10.65 2.55 19.35
CA LYS A 145 11.74 1.73 19.93
C LYS A 145 12.88 1.46 18.94
N VAL A 146 12.68 1.70 17.64
CA VAL A 146 13.73 1.49 16.64
C VAL A 146 14.80 2.56 16.81
N SER A 147 16.05 2.15 17.02
CA SER A 147 17.16 3.09 17.20
C SER A 147 17.35 3.95 15.96
N ALA A 148 17.22 5.26 16.14
CA ALA A 148 17.42 6.22 15.07
C ALA A 148 18.90 6.24 14.61
N PRO A 149 19.15 6.37 13.30
CA PRO A 149 20.51 6.53 12.79
C PRO A 149 21.06 7.89 13.22
N THR A 150 22.39 8.00 13.24
CA THR A 150 23.03 9.32 13.36
C THR A 150 22.68 10.16 12.14
N VAL A 151 22.16 11.36 12.40
CA VAL A 151 21.96 12.41 11.40
C VAL A 151 22.73 13.65 11.86
N GLN A 152 23.37 14.34 10.92
CA GLN A 152 24.14 15.55 11.15
C GLN A 152 23.60 16.71 10.30
N SER A 153 23.91 17.94 10.70
CA SER A 153 23.64 19.14 9.88
C SER A 153 22.15 19.37 9.53
N GLY A 154 21.25 18.93 10.41
CA GLY A 154 19.80 19.19 10.34
C GLY A 154 18.94 17.92 10.35
N PRO A 155 17.61 18.05 10.48
CA PRO A 155 16.70 16.92 10.48
C PRO A 155 16.53 16.27 9.10
N LEU A 156 16.04 15.04 9.11
CA LEU A 156 15.59 14.31 7.91
C LEU A 156 14.18 13.79 8.11
N ALA A 157 13.43 13.63 7.02
CA ALA A 157 12.10 13.07 7.06
C ALA A 157 11.86 12.10 5.92
N LEU A 158 11.17 11.01 6.23
CA LEU A 158 10.82 9.97 5.28
C LEU A 158 9.43 9.40 5.56
N ALA A 159 8.88 8.73 4.56
CA ALA A 159 7.65 7.97 4.71
C ALA A 159 7.77 6.60 4.04
N MET A 160 7.42 5.55 4.78
CA MET A 160 7.46 4.17 4.35
C MET A 160 6.03 3.65 4.12
N LYS A 161 5.68 3.37 2.87
CA LYS A 161 4.40 2.78 2.48
C LYS A 161 4.40 1.29 2.79
N PHE A 162 3.27 0.78 3.28
CA PHE A 162 3.06 -0.63 3.50
C PHE A 162 1.58 -1.01 3.36
N GLU A 163 1.33 -2.31 3.28
CA GLU A 163 0.02 -2.93 3.44
C GLU A 163 0.08 -3.98 4.53
N ALA A 164 -1.06 -4.22 5.17
CA ALA A 164 -1.24 -5.24 6.18
C ALA A 164 -2.48 -6.10 5.90
N TRP A 165 -2.39 -7.39 6.25
CA TRP A 165 -3.45 -8.39 6.16
C TRP A 165 -4.20 -8.40 4.82
N GLY A 166 -3.46 -8.36 3.71
CA GLY A 166 -4.03 -8.38 2.36
C GLY A 166 -4.76 -7.10 1.93
N GLY A 167 -4.57 -5.98 2.64
CA GLY A 167 -5.04 -4.67 2.20
C GLY A 167 -4.45 -4.26 0.86
N ALA A 168 -5.16 -3.41 0.11
CA ALA A 168 -4.74 -2.91 -1.19
C ALA A 168 -4.53 -1.39 -1.12
N ALA A 169 -3.30 -0.94 -1.34
CA ALA A 169 -3.01 0.44 -1.69
C ALA A 169 -3.33 0.68 -3.16
N THR A 170 -3.83 1.87 -3.50
CA THR A 170 -4.04 2.20 -4.91
C THR A 170 -2.68 2.44 -5.58
N PRO A 171 -2.37 1.78 -6.72
CA PRO A 171 -1.14 2.04 -7.45
C PRO A 171 -1.04 3.51 -7.84
N GLY A 172 0.13 4.13 -7.62
CA GLY A 172 0.36 5.55 -7.91
C GLY A 172 -0.21 6.54 -6.89
N GLU A 173 -0.92 6.07 -5.85
CA GLU A 173 -1.44 6.95 -4.80
C GLU A 173 -0.29 7.61 -4.03
N THR A 174 -0.37 8.94 -3.93
CA THR A 174 0.60 9.70 -3.15
C THR A 174 0.47 9.33 -1.67
N LEU A 175 1.60 9.20 -0.98
CA LEU A 175 1.64 8.98 0.46
C LEU A 175 0.76 10.03 1.18
N PRO A 176 -0.27 9.59 1.94
CA PRO A 176 -1.12 10.53 2.64
C PRO A 176 -0.31 11.25 3.72
N THR A 177 -0.49 12.57 3.80
CA THR A 177 0.18 13.41 4.80
C THR A 177 -0.50 13.20 6.16
N PRO A 178 0.25 13.03 7.27
CA PRO A 178 -0.35 12.99 8.60
C PRO A 178 -1.24 14.21 8.85
N ALA A 179 -2.40 14.02 9.48
CA ALA A 179 -3.34 15.12 9.74
C ALA A 179 -2.68 16.22 10.60
N GLU A 180 -1.78 15.82 11.49
CA GLU A 180 -1.02 16.70 12.37
C GLU A 180 0.00 17.54 11.58
N TRP A 181 0.57 16.97 10.53
CA TRP A 181 1.43 17.72 9.60
C TRP A 181 0.61 18.70 8.77
N LEU A 182 -0.57 18.27 8.29
CA LEU A 182 -1.48 19.14 7.55
C LEU A 182 -1.92 20.34 8.41
N ALA A 183 -2.18 20.14 9.70
CA ALA A 183 -2.53 21.23 10.62
C ALA A 183 -1.40 22.26 10.80
N VAL A 184 -0.13 21.81 10.77
CA VAL A 184 1.04 22.68 10.91
C VAL A 184 1.43 23.39 9.60
N LEU A 185 1.31 22.69 8.47
CA LEU A 185 1.72 23.20 7.17
C LEU A 185 0.61 23.95 6.42
N GLY A 186 -0.66 23.67 6.74
CA GLY A 186 -1.83 24.19 6.03
C GLY A 186 -2.10 23.52 4.66
N ALA A 187 -1.21 22.64 4.21
CA ALA A 187 -1.32 21.90 2.95
C ALA A 187 -0.62 20.53 3.05
N PRO A 188 -0.93 19.56 2.15
CA PRO A 188 -0.21 18.29 2.10
C PRO A 188 1.30 18.50 1.94
N ALA A 189 2.09 17.67 2.61
CA ALA A 189 3.54 17.80 2.61
C ALA A 189 4.13 17.45 1.22
N GLN A 190 4.71 18.46 0.58
CA GLN A 190 5.41 18.33 -0.69
C GLN A 190 6.91 18.20 -0.46
N SER A 191 7.56 17.36 -1.27
CA SER A 191 9.02 17.25 -1.27
C SER A 191 9.60 18.25 -2.27
N PRO A 192 10.70 18.94 -1.96
CA PRO A 192 11.45 18.86 -0.71
C PRO A 192 10.83 19.72 0.42
N LEU A 193 10.95 19.25 1.66
CA LEU A 193 10.69 20.01 2.88
C LEU A 193 11.98 20.69 3.35
N ALA A 194 11.87 22.00 3.63
CA ALA A 194 12.95 22.77 4.23
C ALA A 194 13.07 22.51 5.74
N ASP A 195 14.24 22.77 6.32
CA ASP A 195 14.52 22.56 7.75
C ASP A 195 13.52 23.30 8.64
N ALA A 196 13.22 24.57 8.34
CA ALA A 196 12.22 25.34 9.09
C ALA A 196 10.79 24.75 9.04
N GLN A 197 10.48 23.91 8.04
CA GLN A 197 9.23 23.14 8.04
C GLN A 197 9.36 21.92 8.95
N LEU A 198 10.49 21.20 8.89
CA LEU A 198 10.76 20.04 9.74
C LEU A 198 10.79 20.41 11.23
N ASP A 199 11.40 21.53 11.60
CA ASP A 199 11.44 22.03 12.98
C ASP A 199 10.03 22.28 13.56
N ARG A 200 9.13 22.81 12.72
CA ARG A 200 7.72 23.00 13.10
C ARG A 200 6.99 21.66 13.23
N LEU A 201 7.25 20.73 12.30
CA LEU A 201 6.66 19.39 12.31
C LEU A 201 7.16 18.53 13.46
N TRP A 202 8.39 18.71 13.93
CA TRP A 202 8.94 18.02 15.08
C TRP A 202 8.06 18.18 16.32
N ASN A 203 7.49 19.38 16.48
CA ASN A 203 6.60 19.73 17.58
C ASN A 203 5.12 19.44 17.31
N ALA A 204 4.77 18.91 16.13
CA ALA A 204 3.38 18.56 15.82
C ALA A 204 2.85 17.52 16.82
N PRO A 205 1.56 17.59 17.21
CA PRO A 205 0.97 16.56 18.05
C PRO A 205 1.03 15.19 17.33
N ARG A 206 0.84 14.12 18.11
CA ARG A 206 0.60 12.77 17.58
C ARG A 206 -0.79 12.35 17.98
N ALA A 207 -1.58 11.86 17.03
CA ALA A 207 -2.81 11.17 17.34
C ALA A 207 -2.50 9.96 18.25
N PRO A 208 -3.30 9.72 19.29
CA PRO A 208 -3.11 8.60 20.22
C PRO A 208 -3.20 7.23 19.55
#